data_AF-A0A959QBK0-F1
#
_entry.id   AF-A0A959QBK0-F1
#
_cell.length_a   1.000
_cell.length_b   1.000
_cell.length_c   1.000
_cell.angle_alpha   90.00
_cell.angle_beta   90.00
_cell.angle_gamma   90.00
#
_symmetry.space_group_name_H-M   'P 1'
#
loop_
_entity.id
_entity.type
_entity.pdbx_description
1 polymer ?
#
loop_
_entity_poly.entity_id
_entity_poly.type
_entity_poly.pdbx_seq_one_letter_code
_entity_poly.pdbx_strand_id
1 'polypeptide(L)'
;MFRKTHKLLQLLALVFALQLVAPATQLEAQCPMCRMSAETNLKNGGSAGKGLNAGILYMLATPYLLVGAIGFIWYRNRRKDEDEEI
;
A
#
# COMPACT_ATOMS: atom_id res chain seq x y z
N MET A 1 -15.11 28.83 9.62
CA MET A 1 -14.02 27.87 9.31
C MET A 1 -14.37 26.44 9.75
N PHE A 2 -14.78 26.21 11.01
CA PHE A 2 -15.12 24.89 11.58
C PHE A 2 -16.22 24.08 10.86
N ARG A 3 -17.21 24.74 10.26
CA ARG A 3 -18.32 24.05 9.57
C ARG A 3 -17.89 23.43 8.23
N LYS A 4 -16.80 23.92 7.63
CA LYS A 4 -16.23 23.41 6.37
C LYS A 4 -15.29 22.23 6.64
N THR A 5 -14.53 22.29 7.73
CA THR A 5 -13.66 21.19 8.19
C THR A 5 -14.48 19.99 8.66
N HIS A 6 -15.61 20.20 9.35
CA HIS A 6 -16.50 19.10 9.76
C HIS A 6 -17.10 18.36 8.55
N LYS A 7 -17.52 19.10 7.51
CA LYS A 7 -18.02 18.51 6.25
C LYS A 7 -16.92 17.77 5.47
N LEU A 8 -15.70 18.30 5.48
CA LEU A 8 -14.55 17.64 4.85
C LEU A 8 -14.20 16.33 5.58
N LEU A 9 -14.22 16.33 6.91
CA LEU A 9 -13.99 15.15 7.72
C LEU A 9 -15.08 14.08 7.51
N GLN A 10 -16.35 14.51 7.44
CA GLN A 10 -17.47 13.61 7.12
C GLN A 10 -17.35 13.00 5.72
N LEU A 11 -16.94 13.78 4.72
CA LEU A 11 -16.68 13.27 3.36
C LEU A 11 -15.54 12.24 3.34
N LEU A 12 -14.42 12.52 4.01
CA LEU A 12 -13.29 11.60 4.08
C LEU A 12 -13.67 10.28 4.80
N ALA A 13 -14.41 10.38 5.90
CA ALA A 13 -14.90 9.21 6.63
C ALA A 13 -15.88 8.37 5.79
N LEU A 14 -16.76 9.01 5.04
CA LEU A 14 -17.72 8.33 4.15
C LEU A 14 -17.02 7.63 2.99
N VAL A 15 -16.03 8.28 2.37
CA VAL A 15 -15.20 7.66 1.31
C VAL A 15 -14.45 6.45 1.85
N PHE A 16 -13.85 6.56 3.04
CA PHE A 16 -13.14 5.44 3.68
C PHE A 16 -14.09 4.27 3.99
N ALA A 17 -15.27 4.56 4.56
CA ALA A 17 -16.28 3.54 4.83
C ALA A 17 -16.77 2.85 3.54
N LEU A 18 -16.90 3.58 2.44
CA LEU A 18 -17.29 3.03 1.14
C LEU A 18 -16.24 2.07 0.57
N GLN A 19 -14.94 2.32 0.83
CA GLN A 19 -13.87 1.41 0.42
C GLN A 19 -13.83 0.10 1.22
N LEU A 20 -14.32 0.08 2.46
CA LEU A 20 -14.38 -1.14 3.27
C LEU A 20 -15.42 -2.16 2.77
N VAL A 21 -16.42 -1.70 2.01
CA VAL A 21 -17.50 -2.54 1.46
C VAL A 21 -17.21 -2.95 0.01
N ALA A 22 -16.16 -2.41 -0.61
CA ALA A 22 -15.78 -2.78 -1.96
C ALA A 22 -15.31 -4.25 -2.02
N PRO A 23 -15.76 -5.04 -3.02
CA PRO A 23 -15.27 -6.40 -3.19
C PRO A 23 -13.75 -6.35 -3.43
N ALA A 24 -13.02 -7.27 -2.81
CA ALA A 24 -11.59 -7.46 -3.04
C ALA A 24 -11.37 -8.02 -4.45
N THR A 25 -11.50 -7.15 -5.46
CA THR A 25 -11.07 -7.48 -6.82
C THR A 25 -9.56 -7.66 -6.79
N GLN A 26 -9.09 -8.67 -7.52
CA GLN A 26 -7.66 -8.89 -7.68
C GLN A 26 -7.03 -7.58 -8.17
N LEU A 27 -6.00 -7.11 -7.48
CA LEU A 27 -5.28 -5.91 -7.92
C LEU A 27 -4.71 -6.17 -9.31
N GLU A 28 -5.37 -5.63 -10.32
CA GLU A 28 -4.98 -5.74 -11.71
C GLU A 28 -3.68 -4.95 -11.91
N ALA A 29 -2.62 -5.63 -12.35
CA ALA A 29 -1.33 -5.01 -12.58
C ALA A 29 -1.44 -3.81 -13.55
N GLN A 30 -0.85 -2.67 -13.18
CA GLN A 30 -0.93 -1.41 -13.94
C GLN A 30 -0.03 -1.36 -15.19
N CYS A 31 0.65 -2.45 -15.55
CA CYS A 31 1.48 -2.53 -16.75
C CYS A 31 0.88 -3.53 -17.75
N PRO A 32 0.25 -3.07 -18.85
CA PRO A 32 -0.47 -3.93 -19.80
C PRO A 32 0.43 -4.94 -20.51
N MET A 33 1.71 -4.62 -20.69
CA MET A 33 2.71 -5.50 -21.33
C MET A 33 3.07 -6.73 -20.48
N CYS A 34 3.42 -6.52 -19.21
CA CYS A 34 3.78 -7.62 -18.30
C CYS A 34 2.58 -8.55 -18.03
N ARG A 35 1.38 -7.97 -17.98
CA ARG A 35 0.12 -8.70 -17.83
C ARG A 35 -0.16 -9.60 -19.05
N MET A 36 -0.11 -9.04 -20.25
CA MET A 36 -0.46 -9.78 -21.47
C MET A 36 0.47 -10.98 -21.70
N SER A 37 1.76 -10.81 -21.42
CA SER A 37 2.74 -11.90 -21.50
C SER A 37 2.46 -13.00 -20.48
N ALA A 38 2.18 -12.63 -19.23
CA ALA A 38 1.82 -13.56 -18.15
C ALA A 38 0.51 -14.32 -18.43
N GLU A 39 -0.54 -13.63 -18.88
CA GLU A 39 -1.82 -14.25 -19.22
C GLU A 39 -1.71 -15.19 -20.42
N THR A 40 -0.93 -14.82 -21.45
CA THR A 40 -0.68 -15.68 -22.61
C THR A 40 0.09 -16.95 -22.20
N ASN A 41 1.07 -16.82 -21.31
CA ASN A 41 1.80 -17.97 -20.80
C ASN A 41 0.90 -18.93 -20.00
N LEU A 42 0.04 -18.39 -19.12
CA LEU A 42 -0.95 -19.18 -18.37
C LEU A 42 -1.95 -19.89 -19.29
N LYS A 43 -2.46 -19.22 -20.33
CA LYS A 43 -3.40 -19.81 -21.30
C LYS A 43 -2.79 -20.95 -22.12
N ASN A 44 -1.48 -20.88 -22.38
CA ASN A 44 -0.73 -21.92 -23.11
C ASN A 44 -0.21 -23.04 -22.19
N GLY A 45 -0.71 -23.16 -20.96
CA GLY A 45 -0.34 -24.20 -20.00
C GLY A 45 0.94 -23.93 -19.20
N GLY A 46 1.55 -22.76 -19.36
CA GLY A 46 2.70 -22.32 -18.59
C GLY A 46 2.33 -21.80 -17.20
N SER A 47 3.34 -21.58 -16.36
CA SER A 47 3.18 -21.09 -14.99
C SER A 47 3.68 -19.66 -14.78
N ALA A 48 4.28 -19.04 -15.80
CA ALA A 48 4.78 -17.67 -15.72
C ALA A 48 3.58 -16.71 -15.66
N GLY A 49 3.39 -16.08 -14.50
CA GLY A 49 2.20 -15.28 -14.20
C GLY A 49 1.49 -15.70 -12.92
N LYS A 50 1.69 -16.94 -12.45
CA LYS A 50 1.22 -17.36 -11.12
C LYS A 50 1.92 -16.50 -10.05
N GLY A 51 1.15 -15.75 -9.27
CA GLY A 51 1.68 -14.94 -8.17
C GLY A 51 2.24 -13.56 -8.57
N LEU A 52 2.09 -13.13 -9.83
CA LEU A 52 2.59 -11.82 -10.28
C LEU A 52 2.03 -10.65 -9.44
N ASN A 53 0.74 -10.67 -9.11
CA ASN A 53 0.11 -9.63 -8.30
C ASN A 53 0.67 -9.59 -6.87
N ALA A 54 1.02 -10.74 -6.30
CA ALA A 54 1.67 -10.80 -4.99
C ALA A 54 3.09 -10.20 -5.05
N GLY A 55 3.82 -10.46 -6.14
CA GLY A 55 5.14 -9.86 -6.38
C GLY A 55 5.09 -8.33 -6.51
N ILE A 56 4.11 -7.80 -7.25
CA ILE A 56 3.91 -6.35 -7.40
C ILE A 56 3.59 -5.71 -6.05
N LEU A 57 2.65 -6.28 -5.30
CA LEU A 57 2.30 -5.79 -3.96
C LEU A 57 3.50 -5.82 -3.01
N TYR A 58 4.30 -6.88 -3.04
CA TYR A 58 5.52 -6.97 -2.24
C TYR A 58 6.52 -5.87 -2.59
N MET A 59 6.79 -5.67 -3.88
CA MET A 59 7.72 -4.64 -4.35
C MET A 59 7.23 -3.22 -4.04
N LEU A 60 5.92 -2.97 -4.11
CA LEU A 60 5.33 -1.69 -3.73
C LEU A 60 5.36 -1.46 -2.22
N ALA A 61 5.07 -2.48 -1.41
CA ALA A 61 5.03 -2.34 0.06
C ALA A 61 6.44 -2.16 0.67
N THR A 62 7.45 -2.82 0.09
CA THR A 62 8.83 -2.82 0.60
C THR A 62 9.40 -1.43 0.88
N PRO A 63 9.41 -0.45 -0.06
CA PRO A 63 9.98 0.86 0.20
C PRO A 63 9.27 1.63 1.31
N TYR A 64 7.94 1.53 1.42
CA TYR A 64 7.19 2.21 2.49
C TYR A 64 7.47 1.61 3.87
N LEU A 65 7.53 0.29 3.96
CA LEU A 65 7.88 -0.40 5.20
C LEU A 65 9.31 -0.08 5.64
N LEU A 66 10.25 -0.02 4.69
CA LEU A 66 11.64 0.29 4.96
C LEU A 66 11.82 1.72 5.47
N VAL A 67 11.20 2.71 4.81
CA VAL A 67 11.20 4.11 5.27
C VAL A 67 10.53 4.24 6.64
N GLY A 68 9.40 3.58 6.85
CA GLY A 68 8.69 3.59 8.14
C GLY A 68 9.53 3.00 9.28
N ALA A 69 10.19 1.86 9.04
CA ALA A 69 11.07 1.22 10.02
C ALA A 69 12.27 2.10 10.38
N ILE A 70 12.94 2.69 9.38
CA ILE A 70 14.06 3.61 9.61
C ILE A 70 13.60 4.84 10.41
N GLY A 71 12.50 5.46 10.00
CA GLY A 71 11.93 6.62 10.70
C GLY A 71 11.57 6.31 12.15
N PHE A 72 10.97 5.15 12.40
CA PHE A 72 10.63 4.69 13.75
C PHE A 72 11.87 4.46 14.63
N ILE A 73 12.90 3.78 14.10
CA ILE A 73 14.16 3.55 14.82
C ILE A 73 14.84 4.90 15.14
N TRP A 74 14.91 5.80 14.17
CA TRP A 74 15.51 7.13 14.35
C TRP A 74 14.79 7.94 15.43
N TYR A 75 13.45 7.98 15.39
CA TYR A 75 12.63 8.66 16.39
C TYR A 75 12.85 8.09 17.80
N ARG A 76 12.89 6.76 17.92
CA ARG A 76 13.12 6.10 19.20
C ARG A 76 14.51 6.40 19.75
N ASN A 77 15.53 6.46 18.89
CA ASN A 77 16.89 6.77 19.34
C ASN A 77 16.99 8.21 19.84
N ARG A 78 16.44 9.17 19.08
CA ARG A 78 16.43 10.59 19.49
C ARG A 78 15.74 10.85 20.81
N ARG A 79 14.64 10.14 21.11
CA ARG A 79 13.97 10.24 22.41
C ARG A 79 14.79 9.69 23.57
N LYS A 80 15.55 8.61 23.35
CA LYS A 80 16.45 8.10 24.38
C LYS A 80 17.57 9.09 24.70
N ASP A 81 18.09 9.76 23.68
CA ASP A 81 19.12 10.78 23.85
C ASP A 81 18.57 11.99 24.63
N GLU A 82 17.31 12.38 24.41
CA GLU A 82 16.61 13.45 25.17
C GLU A 82 16.30 13.06 26.63
N ASP A 83 15.98 11.79 26.89
CA ASP A 83 15.68 11.27 28.25
C ASP A 83 16.96 11.04 29.09
N GLU A 84 18.14 10.90 28.46
CA GLU A 84 19.44 10.66 29.11
C GLU A 84 20.22 11.96 29.40
N GLU A 85 19.85 13.08 28.76
CA GLU A 85 20.38 14.44 29.04
C GLU A 85 19.62 15.20 30.14
N ILE A 86 18.58 14.63 30.77
CA ILE A 86 17.84 15.20 31.92
C ILE A 86 18.34 14.61 33.26
#